data_AF-A0A9E1MPG4-F1
#
_entry.id   AF-A0A9E1MPG4-F1
#
_cell.length_a   1.000
_cell.length_b   1.000
_cell.length_c   1.000
_cell.angle_alpha   90.00
_cell.angle_beta   90.00
_cell.angle_gamma   90.00
#
_symmetry.space_group_name_H-M   'P 1'
#
loop_
_entity.id
_entity.type
_entity.pdbx_description
1 polymer ?
#
loop_
_entity_poly.entity_id
_entity_poly.type
_entity_poly.pdbx_seq_one_letter_code
_entity_poly.pdbx_strand_id
1 'polypeptide(L)' 'MRIIIDGTEVECDVEPIVENERVLVPLRAILEKLGDEVVWDETENTVTIDR' A
#
# COMPACT_ATOMS: atom_id res chain seq x y z
N MET A 1 13.33 5.57 -0.21
CA MET A 1 13.31 4.18 -0.74
C MET A 1 12.31 4.14 -1.89
N ARG A 2 12.55 3.42 -2.99
CA ARG A 2 11.60 3.42 -4.14
C ARG A 2 10.84 2.11 -4.23
N ILE A 3 9.53 2.19 -4.46
CA ILE A 3 8.68 1.04 -4.77
C ILE A 3 8.44 1.04 -6.28
N ILE A 4 8.79 -0.05 -6.94
CA ILE A 4 8.58 -0.24 -8.38
C ILE A 4 7.70 -1.47 -8.56
N ILE A 5 6.54 -1.31 -9.18
CA ILE A 5 5.60 -2.38 -9.52
C ILE A 5 5.46 -2.42 -11.03
N ASP A 6 5.73 -3.57 -11.65
CA ASP A 6 5.67 -3.78 -13.10
C ASP A 6 6.43 -2.71 -13.94
N GLY A 7 7.57 -2.25 -13.42
CA GLY A 7 8.41 -1.23 -14.07
C GLY A 7 7.94 0.20 -13.90
N THR A 8 6.84 0.43 -13.17
CA THR A 8 6.32 1.77 -12.85
C THR A 8 6.65 2.12 -11.41
N GLU A 9 7.18 3.31 -11.18
CA GLU A 9 7.41 3.83 -9.84
C GLU A 9 6.07 4.23 -9.18
N VAL A 10 5.88 3.77 -7.94
CA VAL A 10 4.70 4.08 -7.15
C VAL A 10 5.01 5.27 -6.26
N GLU A 11 4.31 6.39 -6.48
CA GLU A 11 4.30 7.47 -5.50
C GLU A 11 3.51 7.03 -4.27
N CYS A 12 4.16 7.14 -3.13
CA CYS A 12 3.57 6.85 -1.83
C CYS A 12 3.68 8.11 -0.97
N ASP A 13 2.59 8.49 -0.31
CA ASP A 13 2.61 9.59 0.67
C ASP A 13 3.47 9.25 1.91
N VAL A 14 3.61 7.95 2.18
CA VAL A 14 4.42 7.42 3.28
C VAL A 14 5.59 6.65 2.70
N GLU A 15 6.80 7.05 3.08
CA GLU A 15 7.99 6.32 2.68
C GLU A 15 8.05 4.94 3.34
N PRO A 16 8.51 3.91 2.62
CA PRO A 16 8.76 2.60 3.20
C PRO A 16 9.78 2.67 4.33
N ILE A 17 9.55 1.93 5.41
CA ILE A 17 10.42 1.90 6.60
C ILE A 17 10.97 0.49 6.84
N VAL A 18 12.13 0.42 7.48
CA VAL A 18 12.69 -0.85 7.95
C VAL A 18 12.37 -1.01 9.43
N GLU A 19 11.65 -2.08 9.77
CA GLU A 19 11.32 -2.43 11.14
C GLU A 19 11.47 -3.94 11.33
N ASN A 20 12.12 -4.35 12.42
CA ASN A 20 12.32 -5.77 12.75
C ASN A 20 12.91 -6.60 11.58
N GLU A 21 13.92 -6.05 10.90
CA GLU A 21 14.56 -6.65 9.70
C GLU A 21 13.62 -6.88 8.52
N ARG A 22 12.44 -6.25 8.53
CA ARG A 22 11.46 -6.28 7.43
C ARG A 22 11.25 -4.88 6.88
N VAL A 23 10.96 -4.81 5.59
CA VAL A 23 10.53 -3.56 4.96
C VAL A 23 9.02 -3.48 5.05
N LEU A 24 8.51 -2.50 5.78
CA LEU A 24 7.10 -2.15 5.79
C LEU A 24 6.83 -1.17 4.65
N VAL A 25 5.85 -1.52 3.83
CA VAL A 25 5.46 -0.77 2.65
C VAL A 25 3.99 -0.33 2.78
N PRO A 26 3.59 0.83 2.22
CA PRO A 26 2.22 1.29 2.27
C PRO A 26 1.30 0.36 1.49
N LEU A 27 0.42 -0.38 2.20
CA LEU A 27 -0.47 -1.38 1.60
C LEU A 27 -1.38 -0.77 0.52
N ARG A 28 -1.99 0.39 0.82
CA ARG A 28 -2.91 1.09 -0.10
C ARG A 28 -2.26 1.40 -1.45
N ALA A 29 -1.08 2.00 -1.43
CA ALA A 29 -0.37 2.39 -2.66
C ALA A 29 -0.04 1.19 -3.56
N ILE A 30 0.23 0.02 -2.96
CA ILE A 30 0.48 -1.21 -3.71
C ILE A 30 -0.81 -1.71 -4.36
N LEU A 31 -1.89 -1.82 -3.59
CA LEU A 31 -3.17 -2.36 -4.06
C LEU A 31 -3.80 -1.49 -5.15
N GLU A 32 -3.82 -0.17 -4.98
CA GLU A 32 -4.35 0.76 -5.99
C GLU A 32 -3.58 0.66 -7.31
N LYS A 33 -2.26 0.42 -7.26
CA LYS A 33 -1.44 0.21 -8.46
C LYS A 33 -1.68 -1.14 -9.14
N LEU A 34 -2.07 -2.15 -8.37
CA LEU A 34 -2.49 -3.44 -8.90
C LEU A 34 -3.93 -3.40 -9.48
N GLY A 35 -4.64 -2.29 -9.29
CA GLY A 35 -5.99 -2.05 -9.81
C GLY A 35 -7.10 -2.44 -8.85
N ASP A 36 -6.78 -2.74 -7.60
CA ASP A 36 -7.76 -3.03 -6.55
C ASP A 36 -8.15 -1.73 -5.80
N GLU A 37 -9.41 -1.61 -5.42
CA GLU A 37 -9.92 -0.51 -4.59
C GLU A 37 -9.79 -0.87 -3.11
N VAL A 38 -9.23 0.05 -2.31
CA VAL A 38 -9.05 -0.13 -0.86
C VAL A 38 -10.03 0.76 -0.11
N VAL A 39 -11.06 0.15 0.46
CA VAL A 39 -12.06 0.83 1.28
C VAL A 39 -11.71 0.70 2.75
N TRP A 40 -11.62 1.83 3.45
CA TRP A 40 -11.42 1.86 4.90
C TRP A 40 -12.74 2.15 5.60
N ASP A 41 -13.17 1.23 6.46
CA ASP A 41 -14.28 1.45 7.38
C ASP A 41 -13.73 1.91 8.73
N GLU A 42 -13.89 3.21 9.02
CA GLU A 42 -13.48 3.83 10.29
C GLU A 42 -14.28 3.32 11.50
N THR A 43 -15.52 2.89 11.28
CA THR A 43 -16.41 2.45 12.36
C THR A 43 -16.00 1.07 12.85
N GLU A 44 -15.68 0.17 11.93
CA GLU A 44 -15.28 -1.21 12.24
C GLU A 44 -13.76 -1.40 12.30
N ASN A 45 -12.97 -0.34 12.04
CA ASN A 45 -11.52 -0.40 11.88
C ASN A 45 -11.09 -1.52 10.91
N THR A 46 -11.83 -1.66 9.81
CA THR A 46 -11.69 -2.76 8.86
C THR A 46 -11.28 -2.24 7.49
N VAL A 47 -10.31 -2.92 6.87
CA VAL A 47 -9.91 -2.68 5.48
C VAL A 47 -10.62 -3.71 4.60
N THR A 48 -11.35 -3.24 3.59
CA THR A 48 -11.94 -4.07 2.53
C THR A 48 -11.21 -3.81 1.22
N ILE A 49 -10.98 -4.89 0.46
CA ILE A 49 -10.32 -4.84 -0.85
C ILE A 49 -11.34 -5.33 -1.88
N ASP A 50 -11.70 -4.47 -2.81
CA ASP A 50 -12.62 -4.76 -3.91
C ASP A 50 -11.87 -4.72 -5.26
N ARG A 51 -12.29 -5.57 -6.21
CA ARG A 51 -11.65 -5.74 -7.53
C ARG A 51 -12.65 -5.68 -8.67
#